data_AF-A0A3S4U525-F1
#
_entry.id   AF-A0A3S4U525-F1
#
_cell.length_a   1.000
_cell.length_b   1.000
_cell.length_c   1.000
_cell.angle_alpha   90.00
_cell.angle_beta   90.00
_cell.angle_gamma   90.00
#
_symmetry.space_group_name_H-M   'P 1'
#
loop_
_entity.id
_entity.type
_entity.pdbx_description
1 polymer ?
#
loop_
_entity_poly.entity_id
_entity_poly.type
_entity_poly.pdbx_seq_one_letter_code
_entity_poly.pdbx_strand_id
1 'polypeptide(L)'
;MQRVERHIIQPNDKRFNSIKEICHKSKNLYNYANYIIRQDFIANESIPKELLADLLIKSKKMILEKIQDKKCQDIPKEYKNIIEKSNLKDFGYNNNETNLLTCVSELTHKAKEFKHKPMIIFEEKVYGISQTFDYNPKTADGVKEQISKMQGAFIIKKPDLTGESKWEIIHDKIIKVKINDENFKNKLKNRTIKLSYGDMIEGSLICKTYISKDLEVLENEYFLEDIKGIIEPSYTQEKSLFK
;
A
#
# COMPACT_ATOMS: atom_id res chain seq x y z
N MET A 1 -8.70 10.53 39.82
CA MET A 1 -8.30 10.81 38.43
C MET A 1 -6.78 10.95 38.40
N GLN A 2 -6.06 9.88 38.04
CA GLN A 2 -4.59 9.87 38.05
C GLN A 2 -4.09 10.49 36.75
N ARG A 3 -3.28 11.54 36.83
CA ARG A 3 -2.72 12.20 35.65
C ARG A 3 -1.74 11.23 34.97
N VAL A 4 -2.12 10.75 33.78
CA VAL A 4 -1.24 9.99 32.89
C VAL A 4 0.00 10.82 32.57
N GLU A 5 1.17 10.20 32.67
CA GLU A 5 2.47 10.84 32.47
C GLU A 5 2.55 11.47 31.06
N ARG A 6 2.88 12.76 30.98
CA ARG A 6 2.98 13.51 29.72
C ARG A 6 4.42 13.95 29.51
N HIS A 7 5.13 13.27 28.63
CA HIS A 7 6.48 13.66 28.24
C HIS A 7 6.42 14.71 27.12
N ILE A 8 6.79 15.95 27.45
CA ILE A 8 6.90 17.05 26.48
C ILE A 8 8.32 17.08 25.94
N ILE A 9 8.48 16.82 24.64
CA ILE A 9 9.78 16.86 23.97
C ILE A 9 9.98 18.25 23.38
N GLN A 10 11.15 18.84 23.63
CA GLN A 10 11.48 20.19 23.16
C GLN A 10 11.89 20.18 21.67
N PRO A 11 11.53 21.22 20.90
CA PRO A 11 11.86 21.31 19.46
C PRO A 11 13.36 21.26 19.14
N ASN A 12 14.21 21.63 20.10
CA ASN A 12 15.66 21.62 19.96
C ASN A 12 16.27 20.22 20.17
N ASP A 13 15.48 19.21 20.55
CA ASP A 13 15.96 17.83 20.64
C ASP A 13 16.24 17.30 19.24
N LYS A 14 17.42 16.72 19.05
CA LYS A 14 17.90 16.17 17.77
C LYS A 14 16.97 15.10 17.19
N ARG A 15 16.13 14.48 18.04
CA ARG A 15 15.17 13.41 17.69
C ARG A 15 13.75 13.93 17.46
N PHE A 16 13.51 15.23 17.67
CA PHE A 16 12.18 15.82 17.66
C PHE A 16 11.44 15.61 16.33
N ASN A 17 12.10 15.81 15.19
CA ASN A 17 11.48 15.64 13.88
C ASN A 17 11.07 14.18 13.61
N SER A 18 11.93 13.21 13.95
CA SER A 18 11.63 11.79 13.80
C SER A 18 10.48 11.36 14.72
N ILE A 19 10.43 11.86 15.96
CA ILE A 19 9.35 11.55 16.90
C ILE A 19 8.05 12.22 16.46
N LYS A 20 8.09 13.47 16.00
CA LYS A 20 6.94 14.19 15.44
C LYS A 20 6.35 13.45 14.24
N GLU A 21 7.19 12.94 13.34
CA GLU A 21 6.76 12.19 12.17
C GLU A 21 6.13 10.84 12.53
N ILE A 22 6.71 10.11 13.49
CA ILE A 22 6.14 8.87 14.05
C ILE A 22 4.79 9.13 14.73
N CYS A 23 4.70 10.18 15.54
CA CYS A 23 3.44 10.60 16.15
C CYS A 23 2.40 10.99 15.10
N HIS A 24 2.78 11.68 14.02
CA HIS A 24 1.86 12.07 12.93
C HIS A 24 1.34 10.84 12.16
N LYS A 25 2.19 9.83 11.94
CA LYS A 25 1.83 8.58 11.25
C LYS A 25 0.97 7.66 12.13
N SER A 26 1.30 7.51 13.41
CA SER A 26 0.41 6.87 14.40
C SER A 26 -0.91 7.62 14.55
N LYS A 27 -0.88 8.96 14.46
CA LYS A 27 -2.07 9.81 14.49
C LYS A 27 -2.95 9.62 13.25
N ASN A 28 -2.41 9.29 12.07
CA ASN A 28 -3.22 9.00 10.88
C ASN A 28 -3.96 7.66 10.97
N LEU A 29 -3.32 6.61 11.52
CA LEU A 29 -3.99 5.34 11.82
C LEU A 29 -5.07 5.51 12.92
N TYR A 30 -4.75 6.31 13.94
CA TYR A 30 -5.69 6.77 14.96
C TYR A 30 -6.81 7.65 14.39
N ASN A 31 -6.55 8.48 13.37
CA ASN A 31 -7.54 9.35 12.73
C ASN A 31 -8.50 8.55 11.82
N TYR A 32 -8.02 7.50 11.14
CA TYR A 32 -8.89 6.60 10.36
C TYR A 32 -9.78 5.75 11.29
N ALA A 33 -9.20 5.19 12.36
CA ALA A 33 -9.97 4.54 13.42
C ALA A 33 -10.98 5.52 14.07
N ASN A 34 -10.57 6.76 14.38
CA ASN A 34 -11.46 7.80 14.89
C ASN A 34 -12.52 8.26 13.89
N TYR A 35 -12.25 8.21 12.58
CA TYR A 35 -13.22 8.57 11.55
C TYR A 35 -14.38 7.56 11.52
N ILE A 36 -14.06 6.27 11.56
CA ILE A 36 -15.05 5.18 11.65
C ILE A 36 -15.81 5.27 12.99
N ILE A 37 -15.11 5.53 14.09
CA ILE A 37 -15.70 5.71 15.44
C ILE A 37 -16.59 6.97 15.53
N ARG A 38 -16.27 8.05 14.80
CA ARG A 38 -17.07 9.28 14.77
C ARG A 38 -18.35 9.13 13.95
N GLN A 39 -18.33 8.36 12.87
CA GLN A 39 -19.53 8.03 12.09
C GLN A 39 -20.50 7.17 12.93
N ASP A 40 -19.96 6.24 13.73
CA ASP A 40 -20.76 5.37 14.59
C ASP A 40 -21.23 6.07 15.88
N PHE A 41 -20.44 7.00 16.44
CA PHE A 41 -20.83 7.88 17.55
C PHE A 41 -22.04 8.76 17.22
N ILE A 42 -22.13 9.26 15.98
CA ILE A 42 -23.27 10.07 15.51
C ILE A 42 -24.55 9.21 15.42
N ALA A 43 -24.40 7.89 15.28
CA ALA A 43 -25.52 6.97 15.14
C ALA A 43 -26.00 6.36 16.48
N ASN A 44 -25.10 6.08 17.43
CA ASN A 44 -25.37 5.13 18.53
C ASN A 44 -25.01 5.61 19.95
N GLU A 45 -24.57 6.87 20.13
CA GLU A 45 -24.32 7.60 21.41
C GLU A 45 -23.42 6.94 22.50
N SER A 46 -22.91 5.72 22.33
CA SER A 46 -21.97 5.11 23.28
C SER A 46 -20.90 4.27 22.56
N ILE A 47 -19.63 4.65 22.74
CA ILE A 47 -18.49 3.90 22.21
C ILE A 47 -18.04 2.91 23.29
N PRO A 48 -18.03 1.59 23.02
CA PRO A 48 -17.46 0.62 23.95
C PRO A 48 -15.92 0.62 23.83
N LYS A 49 -15.29 1.72 24.28
CA LYS A 49 -13.85 1.98 24.13
C LYS A 49 -12.98 0.86 24.70
N GLU A 50 -13.42 0.27 25.80
CA GLU A 50 -12.73 -0.85 26.46
C GLU A 50 -12.78 -2.12 25.60
N LEU A 51 -13.94 -2.43 24.99
CA LEU A 51 -14.07 -3.56 24.07
C LEU A 51 -13.21 -3.37 22.81
N LEU A 52 -13.10 -2.14 22.32
CA LEU A 52 -12.26 -1.82 21.16
C LEU A 52 -10.76 -1.91 21.48
N ALA A 53 -10.34 -1.44 22.65
CA ALA A 53 -8.96 -1.58 23.11
C ALA A 53 -8.59 -3.06 23.24
N ASP A 54 -9.48 -3.87 23.82
CA ASP A 54 -9.31 -5.32 23.96
C ASP A 54 -9.24 -6.02 22.59
N LEU A 55 -10.15 -5.71 21.66
CA LEU A 55 -10.09 -6.21 20.28
C LEU A 55 -8.76 -5.87 19.62
N LEU A 56 -8.32 -4.61 19.70
CA LEU A 56 -7.07 -4.17 19.07
C LEU A 56 -5.86 -4.93 19.59
N ILE A 57 -5.78 -5.16 20.91
CA ILE A 57 -4.66 -5.88 21.51
C ILE A 57 -4.70 -7.36 21.09
N LYS A 58 -5.86 -8.01 21.18
CA LYS A 58 -6.05 -9.41 20.78
C LYS A 58 -5.76 -9.63 19.29
N SER A 59 -6.26 -8.74 18.43
CA SER A 59 -6.01 -8.80 16.99
C SER A 59 -4.55 -8.57 16.64
N LYS A 60 -3.87 -7.61 17.30
CA LYS A 60 -2.43 -7.39 17.10
C LYS A 60 -1.61 -8.61 17.52
N LYS A 61 -1.92 -9.21 18.68
CA LYS A 61 -1.30 -10.45 19.15
C LYS A 61 -1.46 -11.57 18.12
N MET A 62 -2.70 -11.84 17.73
CA MET A 62 -3.03 -12.88 16.74
C MET A 62 -2.31 -12.66 15.40
N ILE A 63 -2.31 -11.43 14.88
CA ILE A 63 -1.64 -11.12 13.60
C ILE A 63 -0.14 -11.38 13.70
N LEU A 64 0.51 -10.96 14.80
CA LEU A 64 1.94 -11.17 15.00
C LEU A 64 2.30 -12.66 15.12
N GLU A 65 1.50 -13.45 15.84
CA GLU A 65 1.65 -14.91 15.94
C GLU A 65 1.53 -15.57 14.55
N LYS A 66 0.49 -15.23 13.79
CA LYS A 66 0.28 -15.81 12.45
C LYS A 66 1.36 -15.39 11.45
N ILE A 67 1.87 -14.17 11.54
CA ILE A 67 3.02 -13.73 10.73
C ILE A 67 4.27 -14.55 11.08
N GLN A 68 4.53 -14.76 12.38
CA GLN A 68 5.68 -15.55 12.83
C GLN A 68 5.60 -17.01 12.34
N ASP A 69 4.40 -17.58 12.34
CA ASP A 69 4.14 -18.94 11.87
C ASP A 69 3.98 -19.04 10.34
N LYS A 70 4.08 -17.92 9.61
CA LYS A 70 3.84 -17.83 8.15
C LYS A 70 2.44 -18.29 7.72
N LYS A 71 1.44 -18.12 8.59
CA LYS A 71 0.03 -18.51 8.40
C LYS A 71 -0.90 -17.32 8.22
N CYS A 72 -0.50 -16.34 7.42
CA CYS A 72 -1.29 -15.12 7.20
C CYS A 72 -2.66 -15.38 6.57
N GLN A 73 -2.83 -16.50 5.85
CA GLN A 73 -4.11 -16.89 5.25
C GLN A 73 -5.19 -17.21 6.29
N ASP A 74 -4.80 -17.59 7.52
CA ASP A 74 -5.77 -17.89 8.60
C ASP A 74 -6.29 -16.61 9.28
N ILE A 75 -5.62 -15.47 9.08
CA ILE A 75 -5.90 -14.21 9.81
C ILE A 75 -7.37 -13.76 9.66
N PRO A 76 -8.00 -13.78 8.47
CA PRO A 76 -9.40 -13.38 8.32
C PRO A 76 -10.36 -14.23 9.15
N LYS A 77 -10.16 -15.55 9.13
CA LYS A 77 -10.97 -16.50 9.89
C LYS A 77 -10.80 -16.30 11.40
N GLU A 78 -9.57 -16.12 11.86
CA GLU A 78 -9.26 -15.94 13.28
C GLU A 78 -9.72 -14.58 13.80
N TYR A 79 -9.60 -13.53 12.99
CA TYR A 79 -10.13 -12.21 13.30
C TYR A 79 -11.65 -12.24 13.45
N LYS A 80 -12.36 -12.94 12.55
CA LYS A 80 -13.79 -13.19 12.67
C LYS A 80 -14.15 -13.91 13.97
N ASN A 81 -13.40 -14.96 14.32
CA ASN A 81 -13.59 -15.68 15.59
C ASN A 81 -13.43 -14.76 16.82
N ILE A 82 -12.47 -13.82 16.78
CA ILE A 82 -12.26 -12.85 17.88
C ILE A 82 -13.47 -11.92 18.00
N ILE A 83 -13.99 -11.40 16.88
CA ILE A 83 -15.19 -10.54 16.88
C ILE A 83 -16.41 -11.32 17.38
N GLU A 84 -16.65 -12.53 16.87
CA GLU A 84 -17.80 -13.36 17.24
C GLU A 84 -17.84 -13.72 18.73
N LYS A 85 -16.67 -13.88 19.35
CA LYS A 85 -16.52 -14.15 20.79
C LYS A 85 -16.56 -12.88 21.66
N SER A 86 -16.56 -11.72 21.04
CA SER A 86 -16.56 -10.43 21.75
C SER A 86 -17.95 -9.83 21.77
N ASN A 87 -18.18 -8.94 22.74
CA ASN A 87 -19.39 -8.12 22.81
C ASN A 87 -19.50 -7.10 21.66
N LEU A 88 -18.52 -7.04 20.73
CA LEU A 88 -18.56 -6.17 19.55
C LEU A 88 -19.43 -6.74 18.42
N LYS A 89 -19.77 -8.03 18.47
CA LYS A 89 -20.66 -8.65 17.47
C LYS A 89 -22.00 -7.90 17.38
N ASP A 90 -22.54 -7.46 18.51
CA ASP A 90 -23.83 -6.77 18.60
C ASP A 90 -23.79 -5.35 18.01
N PHE A 91 -22.60 -4.84 17.70
CA PHE A 91 -22.36 -3.53 17.10
C PHE A 91 -22.11 -3.61 15.58
N GLY A 92 -22.32 -4.78 14.94
CA GLY A 92 -22.28 -4.88 13.48
C GLY A 92 -20.90 -4.77 12.84
N TYR A 93 -19.82 -5.06 13.57
CA TYR A 93 -18.46 -5.04 13.03
C TYR A 93 -18.29 -6.06 11.90
N ASN A 94 -17.91 -5.56 10.72
CA ASN A 94 -17.79 -6.36 9.51
C ASN A 94 -16.33 -6.76 9.25
N ASN A 95 -16.10 -7.98 8.72
CA ASN A 95 -14.76 -8.47 8.38
C ASN A 95 -14.50 -8.27 6.89
N ASN A 96 -13.76 -7.22 6.52
CA ASN A 96 -13.21 -7.15 5.17
C ASN A 96 -11.88 -7.92 5.13
N GLU A 97 -11.92 -9.14 4.62
CA GLU A 97 -10.76 -10.04 4.47
C GLU A 97 -9.66 -9.40 3.62
N THR A 98 -10.06 -8.80 2.50
CA THR A 98 -9.17 -8.11 1.55
C THR A 98 -8.36 -6.99 2.21
N ASN A 99 -9.03 -6.10 2.95
CA ASN A 99 -8.39 -5.00 3.66
C ASN A 99 -7.47 -5.51 4.76
N LEU A 100 -7.89 -6.54 5.50
CA LEU A 100 -7.09 -7.11 6.57
C LEU A 100 -5.79 -7.73 6.05
N LEU A 101 -5.86 -8.51 4.96
CA LEU A 101 -4.70 -9.12 4.32
C LEU A 101 -3.77 -8.06 3.69
N THR A 102 -4.34 -6.99 3.14
CA THR A 102 -3.57 -5.83 2.66
C THR A 102 -2.79 -5.17 3.80
N CYS A 103 -3.44 -4.90 4.94
CA CYS A 103 -2.75 -4.35 6.11
C CYS A 103 -1.63 -5.27 6.63
N VAL A 104 -1.83 -6.59 6.59
CA VAL A 104 -0.79 -7.56 6.95
C VAL A 104 0.40 -7.48 6.00
N SER A 105 0.16 -7.37 4.70
CA SER A 105 1.21 -7.19 3.69
C SER A 105 2.04 -5.92 3.96
N GLU A 106 1.37 -4.79 4.13
CA GLU A 106 2.01 -3.52 4.44
C GLU A 106 2.85 -3.60 5.72
N LEU A 107 2.32 -4.24 6.76
CA LEU A 107 3.01 -4.45 8.02
C LEU A 107 4.29 -5.29 7.82
N THR A 108 4.20 -6.40 7.09
CA THR A 108 5.36 -7.28 6.83
C THR A 108 6.42 -6.59 5.98
N HIS A 109 6.02 -5.83 4.95
CA HIS A 109 6.94 -5.06 4.14
C HIS A 109 7.64 -3.98 4.97
N LYS A 110 6.87 -3.19 5.75
CA LYS A 110 7.40 -2.11 6.57
C LYS A 110 8.28 -2.60 7.70
N ALA A 111 7.99 -3.76 8.27
CA ALA A 111 8.83 -4.38 9.31
C ALA A 111 10.29 -4.58 8.87
N LYS A 112 10.56 -4.73 7.56
CA LYS A 112 11.93 -4.83 7.01
C LYS A 112 12.76 -3.56 7.19
N GLU A 113 12.12 -2.39 7.26
CA GLU A 113 12.79 -1.10 7.40
C GLU A 113 13.27 -0.84 8.84
N PHE A 114 12.79 -1.63 9.82
CA PHE A 114 13.12 -1.41 11.24
C PHE A 114 14.37 -2.17 11.67
N LYS A 115 15.33 -1.43 12.25
CA LYS A 115 16.50 -2.01 12.94
C LYS A 115 16.08 -2.81 14.19
N HIS A 116 15.06 -2.34 14.90
CA HIS A 116 14.43 -3.03 16.03
C HIS A 116 12.99 -3.37 15.66
N LYS A 117 12.70 -4.67 15.53
CA LYS A 117 11.43 -5.13 15.00
C LYS A 117 10.29 -4.81 15.99
N PRO A 118 9.10 -4.44 15.49
CA PRO A 118 7.96 -4.13 16.34
C PRO A 118 7.56 -5.36 17.16
N MET A 119 7.39 -5.16 18.47
CA MET A 119 7.00 -6.18 19.43
C MET A 119 5.91 -5.65 20.35
N ILE A 120 5.07 -6.54 20.84
CA ILE A 120 4.15 -6.28 21.95
C ILE A 120 4.46 -7.27 23.08
N ILE A 121 4.34 -6.80 24.31
CA ILE A 121 4.40 -7.66 25.49
C ILE A 121 2.97 -7.84 25.96
N PHE A 122 2.52 -9.08 26.08
CA PHE A 122 1.18 -9.42 26.52
C PHE A 122 1.24 -10.71 27.33
N GLU A 123 0.63 -10.73 28.52
CA GLU A 123 0.66 -11.89 29.45
C GLU A 123 2.10 -12.43 29.67
N GLU A 124 3.06 -11.51 29.89
CA GLU A 124 4.49 -11.82 30.09
C GLU A 124 5.19 -12.49 28.90
N LYS A 125 4.50 -12.64 27.76
CA LYS A 125 5.05 -13.15 26.50
C LYS A 125 5.32 -12.01 25.53
N VAL A 126 6.38 -12.15 24.74
CA VAL A 126 6.76 -11.20 23.70
C VAL A 126 6.28 -11.73 22.35
N TYR A 127 5.51 -10.91 21.64
CA TYR A 127 5.01 -11.20 20.30
C TYR A 127 5.58 -10.21 19.31
N GLY A 128 6.08 -10.67 18.17
CA GLY A 128 6.68 -9.78 17.19
C GLY A 128 7.06 -10.50 15.90
N ILE A 129 7.39 -9.70 14.89
CA ILE A 129 7.84 -10.21 13.60
C ILE A 129 9.31 -10.59 13.75
N SER A 130 9.62 -11.84 14.08
CA SER A 130 10.99 -12.26 14.39
C SER A 130 11.89 -12.44 13.16
N GLN A 131 11.30 -12.67 11.97
CA GLN A 131 12.02 -12.94 10.71
C GLN A 131 11.70 -11.92 9.61
N THR A 132 12.51 -11.89 8.54
CA THR A 132 12.18 -11.14 7.33
C THR A 132 11.17 -11.94 6.53
N PHE A 133 9.90 -11.84 6.92
CA PHE A 133 8.78 -12.41 6.18
C PHE A 133 8.07 -11.30 5.38
N ASP A 134 7.61 -11.62 4.18
CA ASP A 134 6.90 -10.70 3.30
C ASP A 134 5.66 -11.40 2.77
N TYR A 135 4.50 -10.95 3.21
CA TYR A 135 3.23 -11.50 2.75
C TYR A 135 2.76 -10.74 1.52
N ASN A 136 2.44 -11.48 0.45
CA ASN A 136 1.87 -10.92 -0.77
C ASN A 136 0.39 -11.33 -0.88
N PRO A 137 -0.57 -10.38 -0.82
CA PRO A 137 -1.99 -10.71 -0.89
C PRO A 137 -2.38 -11.25 -2.27
N LYS A 138 -1.60 -10.96 -3.32
CA LYS A 138 -1.84 -11.47 -4.68
C LYS A 138 -1.68 -12.99 -4.79
N THR A 139 -0.99 -13.62 -3.84
CA THR A 139 -0.80 -15.08 -3.81
C THR A 139 -1.79 -15.76 -2.88
N ALA A 140 -2.78 -15.03 -2.34
CA ALA A 140 -3.84 -15.63 -1.54
C ALA A 140 -4.77 -16.50 -2.40
N ASP A 141 -5.35 -17.52 -1.78
CA ASP A 141 -6.30 -18.40 -2.46
C ASP A 141 -7.55 -17.62 -2.92
N GLY A 142 -8.06 -17.95 -4.10
CA GLY A 142 -9.22 -17.29 -4.71
C GLY A 142 -8.97 -15.93 -5.36
N VAL A 143 -7.74 -15.39 -5.33
CA VAL A 143 -7.38 -14.19 -6.10
C VAL A 143 -7.36 -14.50 -7.59
N LYS A 144 -8.01 -13.64 -8.38
CA LYS A 144 -8.04 -13.73 -9.84
C LYS A 144 -7.13 -12.68 -10.45
N GLU A 145 -6.30 -13.10 -11.40
CA GLU A 145 -5.54 -12.19 -12.26
C GLU A 145 -6.34 -11.92 -13.52
N GLN A 146 -6.62 -10.64 -13.79
CA GLN A 146 -7.20 -10.18 -15.04
C GLN A 146 -6.14 -9.40 -15.82
N ILE A 147 -5.92 -9.77 -17.07
CA ILE A 147 -4.96 -9.12 -17.96
C ILE A 147 -5.72 -8.35 -19.03
N SER A 148 -5.39 -7.08 -19.21
CA SER A 148 -5.84 -6.26 -20.33
C SER A 148 -4.64 -5.73 -21.11
N LYS A 149 -4.75 -5.71 -22.44
CA LYS A 149 -3.71 -5.22 -23.35
C LYS A 149 -4.28 -4.08 -24.18
N MET A 150 -3.55 -2.97 -24.25
CA MET A 150 -3.91 -1.82 -25.06
C MET A 150 -2.70 -1.38 -25.89
N GLN A 151 -2.91 -1.12 -27.17
CA GLN A 151 -1.86 -0.62 -28.05
C GLN A 151 -2.04 0.89 -28.24
N GLY A 152 -0.94 1.65 -28.16
CA GLY A 152 -1.00 3.09 -28.32
C GLY A 152 0.34 3.79 -28.10
N ALA A 153 0.28 5.11 -28.11
CA ALA A 153 1.39 5.98 -27.76
C ALA A 153 1.13 6.63 -26.40
N PHE A 154 2.10 6.54 -25.48
CA PHE A 154 1.95 7.00 -24.09
C PHE A 154 3.00 8.05 -23.76
N ILE A 155 2.61 9.16 -23.11
CA ILE A 155 3.53 10.26 -22.84
C ILE A 155 4.42 9.91 -21.65
N ILE A 156 5.72 10.07 -21.79
CA ILE A 156 6.70 9.88 -20.73
C ILE A 156 6.72 11.12 -19.83
N LYS A 157 6.32 10.95 -18.57
CA LYS A 157 6.39 12.00 -17.55
C LYS A 157 7.69 11.94 -16.76
N LYS A 158 8.18 10.76 -16.41
CA LYS A 158 9.51 10.59 -15.81
C LYS A 158 10.13 9.29 -16.34
N PRO A 159 11.13 9.39 -17.23
CA PRO A 159 11.86 8.21 -17.67
C PRO A 159 12.78 7.73 -16.55
N ASP A 160 12.85 6.42 -16.37
CA ASP A 160 13.94 5.82 -15.60
C ASP A 160 15.08 5.43 -16.55
N LEU A 161 16.08 6.29 -16.60
CA LEU A 161 17.26 6.12 -17.46
C LEU A 161 18.15 4.94 -17.06
N THR A 162 17.92 4.32 -15.90
CA THR A 162 18.63 3.10 -15.47
C THR A 162 17.95 1.83 -15.97
N GLY A 163 16.65 1.90 -16.28
CA GLY A 163 15.83 0.77 -16.75
C GLY A 163 15.53 -0.28 -15.68
N GLU A 164 15.82 0.01 -14.40
CA GLU A 164 15.70 -0.94 -13.29
C GLU A 164 14.44 -0.71 -12.42
N SER A 165 13.74 0.40 -12.63
CA SER A 165 12.62 0.87 -11.82
C SER A 165 11.34 1.13 -12.64
N LYS A 166 10.31 1.62 -11.96
CA LYS A 166 9.02 1.99 -12.56
C LYS A 166 9.10 3.38 -13.19
N TRP A 167 8.67 3.50 -14.44
CA TRP A 167 8.56 4.73 -15.22
C TRP A 167 7.22 5.41 -14.97
N GLU A 168 7.17 6.74 -14.95
CA GLU A 168 5.90 7.47 -14.90
C GLU A 168 5.46 7.85 -16.33
N ILE A 169 4.33 7.31 -16.80
CA ILE A 169 3.71 7.68 -18.07
C ILE A 169 2.32 8.27 -17.86
N ILE A 170 1.83 9.01 -18.85
CA ILE A 170 0.48 9.57 -18.90
C ILE A 170 -0.29 8.83 -19.99
N HIS A 171 -1.41 8.24 -19.60
CA HIS A 171 -2.41 7.67 -20.50
C HIS A 171 -3.73 8.47 -20.33
N ASP A 172 -4.52 8.11 -19.32
CA ASP A 172 -5.67 8.83 -18.80
C ASP A 172 -5.31 9.53 -17.48
N LYS A 173 -4.45 8.89 -16.69
CA LYS A 173 -3.84 9.37 -15.46
C LYS A 173 -2.35 9.07 -15.48
N ILE A 174 -1.62 9.61 -14.50
CA ILE A 174 -0.21 9.28 -14.31
C ILE A 174 -0.12 7.89 -13.69
N ILE A 175 0.48 6.95 -14.40
CA ILE A 175 0.66 5.57 -13.96
C ILE A 175 2.14 5.20 -13.92
N LYS A 176 2.48 4.28 -13.01
CA LYS A 176 3.84 3.74 -12.86
C LYS A 176 3.95 2.41 -13.57
N VAL A 177 4.77 2.35 -14.62
CA VAL A 177 4.89 1.18 -15.51
C VAL A 177 6.28 0.56 -15.44
N LYS A 178 6.37 -0.76 -15.61
CA LYS A 178 7.65 -1.44 -15.83
C LYS A 178 7.83 -1.71 -17.32
N ILE A 179 9.01 -1.48 -17.85
CA ILE A 179 9.30 -1.90 -19.23
C ILE A 179 9.65 -3.38 -19.20
N ASN A 180 8.96 -4.19 -20.00
CA ASN A 180 9.21 -5.62 -20.17
C ASN A 180 9.63 -5.94 -21.62
N ASP A 181 10.39 -5.03 -22.22
CA ASP A 181 11.00 -5.17 -23.54
C ASP A 181 12.54 -5.09 -23.39
N GLU A 182 13.20 -6.25 -23.45
CA GLU A 182 14.65 -6.36 -23.28
C GLU A 182 15.44 -5.68 -24.40
N ASN A 183 14.90 -5.66 -25.63
CA ASN A 183 15.54 -4.97 -26.75
C ASN A 183 15.56 -3.46 -26.50
N PHE A 184 14.45 -2.91 -26.01
CA PHE A 184 14.37 -1.50 -25.65
C PHE A 184 15.29 -1.16 -24.47
N LYS A 185 15.31 -1.99 -23.41
CA LYS A 185 16.23 -1.80 -22.26
C LYS A 185 17.70 -1.79 -22.69
N ASN A 186 18.09 -2.69 -23.59
CA ASN A 186 19.47 -2.75 -24.10
C ASN A 186 19.83 -1.48 -24.89
N LYS A 187 18.92 -0.98 -25.73
CA LYS A 187 19.12 0.30 -26.44
C LYS A 187 19.25 1.48 -25.48
N LEU A 188 18.46 1.51 -24.41
CA LEU A 188 18.55 2.54 -23.38
C LEU A 188 19.90 2.51 -22.63
N LYS A 189 20.33 1.31 -22.19
CA LYS A 189 21.62 1.13 -21.49
C LYS A 189 22.81 1.53 -22.37
N ASN A 190 22.74 1.20 -23.66
CA ASN A 190 23.76 1.56 -24.64
C ASN A 190 23.69 3.04 -25.09
N ARG A 191 22.78 3.85 -24.51
CA ARG A 191 22.56 5.28 -24.83
C ARG A 191 22.30 5.53 -26.32
N THR A 192 21.79 4.53 -27.05
CA THR A 192 21.44 4.69 -28.47
C THR A 192 20.11 5.42 -28.67
N ILE A 193 19.35 5.57 -27.59
CA ILE A 193 18.08 6.28 -27.56
C ILE A 193 18.21 7.46 -26.60
N LYS A 194 17.90 8.66 -27.09
CA LYS A 194 17.74 9.85 -26.26
C LYS A 194 16.29 9.94 -25.82
N LEU A 195 16.07 10.15 -24.52
CA LEU A 195 14.75 10.31 -23.93
C LEU A 195 14.63 11.64 -23.23
N SER A 196 13.54 12.32 -23.50
CA SER A 196 13.16 13.59 -22.92
C SER A 196 11.81 13.49 -22.24
N TYR A 197 11.56 14.42 -21.32
CA TYR A 197 10.25 14.61 -20.75
C TYR A 197 9.27 15.04 -21.84
N GLY A 198 8.11 14.39 -21.93
CA GLY A 198 7.09 14.69 -22.93
C GLY A 198 7.17 13.83 -24.21
N ASP A 199 8.24 13.06 -24.39
CA ASP A 199 8.34 12.08 -25.48
C ASP A 199 7.25 11.02 -25.34
N MET A 200 6.71 10.54 -26.47
CA MET A 200 5.72 9.48 -26.46
C MET A 200 6.36 8.13 -26.78
N ILE A 201 6.03 7.10 -26.00
CA ILE A 201 6.46 5.73 -26.26
C ILE A 201 5.33 4.97 -26.95
N GLU A 202 5.58 4.47 -28.15
CA GLU A 202 4.63 3.64 -28.88
C GLU A 202 4.85 2.16 -28.56
N GLY A 203 3.82 1.50 -28.05
CA GLY A 203 3.89 0.09 -27.70
C GLY A 203 2.59 -0.48 -27.17
N SER A 204 2.70 -1.61 -26.48
CA SER A 204 1.60 -2.31 -25.83
C SER A 204 1.64 -2.08 -24.32
N LEU A 205 0.63 -1.41 -23.76
CA LEU A 205 0.41 -1.33 -22.32
C LEU A 205 -0.38 -2.56 -21.86
N ILE A 206 0.23 -3.36 -20.99
CA ILE A 206 -0.40 -4.48 -20.31
C ILE A 206 -0.74 -4.03 -18.88
N CYS A 207 -2.02 -4.09 -18.53
CA CYS A 207 -2.49 -3.89 -17.16
C CYS A 207 -2.91 -5.24 -16.58
N LYS A 208 -2.26 -5.63 -15.49
CA LYS A 208 -2.58 -6.78 -14.65
C LYS A 208 -3.34 -6.29 -13.43
N THR A 209 -4.61 -6.66 -13.32
CA THR A 209 -5.47 -6.34 -12.18
C THR A 209 -5.63 -7.59 -11.33
N TYR A 210 -5.28 -7.50 -10.06
CA TYR A 210 -5.47 -8.56 -9.08
C TYR A 210 -6.76 -8.32 -8.31
N ILE A 211 -7.73 -9.23 -8.43
CA ILE A 211 -9.06 -9.09 -7.84
C ILE A 211 -9.22 -10.15 -6.74
N SER A 212 -9.63 -9.71 -5.56
CA SER A 212 -9.87 -10.59 -4.42
C SER A 212 -11.12 -11.44 -4.59
N LYS A 213 -11.30 -12.42 -3.68
CA LYS A 213 -12.53 -13.22 -3.60
C LYS A 213 -13.78 -12.38 -3.36
N ASP A 214 -13.63 -11.23 -2.70
CA ASP A 214 -14.72 -10.28 -2.39
C ASP A 214 -15.01 -9.33 -3.57
N LEU A 215 -14.41 -9.54 -4.74
CA LEU A 215 -14.51 -8.69 -5.93
C LEU A 215 -13.91 -7.29 -5.76
N GLU A 216 -13.03 -7.11 -4.77
CA GLU A 216 -12.29 -5.86 -4.56
C GLU A 216 -10.96 -5.88 -5.33
N VAL A 217 -10.56 -4.74 -5.90
CA VAL A 217 -9.26 -4.61 -6.58
C VAL A 217 -8.15 -4.49 -5.54
N LEU A 218 -7.24 -5.46 -5.53
CA LEU A 218 -6.06 -5.47 -4.65
C LEU A 218 -4.97 -4.54 -5.16
N GLU A 219 -4.58 -4.72 -6.43
CA GLU A 219 -3.49 -3.97 -7.04
C GLU A 219 -3.64 -3.97 -8.56
N ASN A 220 -3.17 -2.88 -9.19
CA ASN A 220 -2.94 -2.80 -10.62
C ASN A 220 -1.44 -2.70 -10.89
N GLU A 221 -0.92 -3.61 -11.70
CA GLU A 221 0.43 -3.54 -12.22
C GLU A 221 0.42 -3.25 -13.71
N TYR A 222 1.26 -2.32 -14.14
CA TYR A 222 1.33 -1.88 -15.53
C TYR A 222 2.69 -2.20 -16.14
N PHE A 223 2.67 -2.74 -17.34
CA PHE A 223 3.85 -3.13 -18.10
C PHE A 223 3.79 -2.55 -19.51
N LEU A 224 4.92 -2.10 -20.03
CA LEU A 224 5.08 -1.76 -21.45
C LEU A 224 5.86 -2.86 -22.15
N GLU A 225 5.27 -3.39 -23.21
CA GLU A 225 5.83 -4.42 -24.09
C GLU A 225 5.73 -3.99 -25.55
N ASP A 226 6.39 -4.72 -26.45
CA ASP A 226 6.35 -4.50 -27.89
C ASP A 226 6.65 -3.03 -28.28
N ILE A 227 7.73 -2.45 -27.72
CA ILE A 227 8.02 -1.02 -27.91
C ILE A 227 8.55 -0.81 -29.33
N LYS A 228 7.76 -0.13 -30.16
CA LYS A 228 8.08 0.13 -31.57
C LYS A 228 9.06 1.29 -31.72
N GLY A 229 8.96 2.29 -30.85
CA GLY A 229 9.81 3.48 -30.91
C GLY A 229 9.34 4.61 -30.02
N ILE A 230 10.04 5.73 -30.13
CA ILE A 230 9.70 6.99 -29.45
C ILE A 230 9.29 8.00 -30.51
N ILE A 231 8.18 8.67 -30.23
CA ILE A 231 7.64 9.74 -31.06
C ILE A 231 7.93 11.04 -30.31
N GLU A 232 8.72 11.92 -30.93
CA GLU A 232 8.95 13.27 -30.41
C GLU A 232 7.62 14.05 -30.39
N PRO A 233 7.38 14.88 -29.37
CA PRO A 233 6.15 15.66 -29.31
C PRO A 233 6.10 16.60 -30.53
N SER A 234 5.10 16.40 -31.39
CA SER A 234 4.82 17.34 -32.47
C SER A 234 4.30 18.63 -31.83
N TYR A 235 5.18 19.63 -31.71
CA TYR A 235 4.72 21.00 -31.50
C TYR A 235 3.96 21.38 -32.77
N THR A 236 2.63 21.25 -32.72
CA THR A 236 1.80 21.92 -33.70
C THR A 236 2.04 23.40 -33.45
N GLN A 237 2.80 24.04 -34.34
CA GLN A 237 2.96 25.48 -34.33
C GLN A 237 1.56 26.08 -34.31
N GLU A 238 1.16 26.66 -33.17
CA GLU A 238 0.09 27.65 -33.16
C GLU A 238 0.55 28.73 -34.13
N LYS A 239 0.00 28.69 -35.35
CA LYS A 239 0.10 29.80 -36.29
C LYS A 239 -0.38 31.02 -35.53
N SER A 240 0.56 31.93 -35.26
CA SER A 240 0.31 33.28 -34.79
C SER A 240 -0.90 33.86 -35.54
N LEU A 241 -2.04 33.91 -34.85
CA LEU A 241 -3.21 34.69 -35.25
C LEU A 241 -3.07 36.09 -34.65
N PHE A 242 -1.98 36.77 -34.95
CA PHE A 242 -1.89 38.22 -34.81
C PHE A 242 -1.25 38.78 -36.08
N LYS A 243 -2.11 39.43 -36.87
CA LYS A 243 -1.74 40.36 -37.94
C LYS A 243 -1.11 41.61 -37.36
#